data_AF-A0A8J2ZCS6-F1
#
_entry.id   AF-A0A8J2ZCS6-F1
#
_cell.length_a   1.000
_cell.length_b   1.000
_cell.length_c   1.000
_cell.angle_alpha   90.00
_cell.angle_beta   90.00
_cell.angle_gamma   90.00
#
_symmetry.space_group_name_H-M   'P 1'
#
loop_
_entity.id
_entity.type
_entity.pdbx_description
1 polymer ?
#
loop_
_entity_poly.entity_id
_entity_poly.type
_entity_poly.pdbx_seq_one_letter_code
_entity_poly.pdbx_strand_id
1 'polypeptide(L)'
;MPSGSGQGAGDDGMRVIQGEDLLAGSDHEFLVTLYTSVLNRWPDEEGYRHYLGRIEGNAAERRAVVEEVATSEEARRVGVSVRFGDDPPLGPAPAVEPPPAAVSAEAVSPTPPVPPPAGLAQEIAALRREMDLLRVATATATSIRAEAAPEGRLERVEAALEALRADVEALHRYAAGALKRQLADYVNDLLSVERAHLENRLRLVEKRLLEDGNQGAR
;
A
#
# COMPACT_ATOMS: atom_id res chain seq x y z
N MET A 1 -17.68 53.81 1.45
CA MET A 1 -16.29 54.28 1.72
C MET A 1 -16.16 54.35 3.24
N PRO A 2 -15.50 53.37 3.84
CA PRO A 2 -14.09 53.58 4.16
C PRO A 2 -13.19 52.52 3.54
N SER A 3 -12.07 53.02 3.02
CA SER A 3 -10.90 52.25 2.62
C SER A 3 -10.00 52.02 3.83
N GLY A 4 -9.41 50.82 3.91
CA GLY A 4 -8.34 50.44 4.83
C GLY A 4 -7.95 49.01 4.44
N SER A 5 -7.08 48.78 3.47
CA SER A 5 -5.62 48.96 3.49
C SER A 5 -4.95 48.10 4.57
N GLY A 6 -4.36 46.99 4.13
CA GLY A 6 -3.10 46.50 4.70
C GLY A 6 -3.11 45.11 5.34
N GLN A 7 -2.16 44.30 4.84
CA GLN A 7 -1.42 43.22 5.52
C GLN A 7 -1.75 41.75 5.20
N GLY A 8 -0.73 41.06 4.70
CA GLY A 8 -0.68 39.65 4.31
C GLY A 8 -0.28 39.50 2.83
N ALA A 9 0.73 40.23 2.32
CA ALA A 9 2.13 39.77 2.32
C ALA A 9 2.22 38.28 1.97
N GLY A 10 2.63 37.99 0.73
CA GLY A 10 2.98 36.64 0.31
C GLY A 10 4.04 36.08 1.26
N ASP A 11 3.62 35.11 2.06
CA ASP A 11 4.54 34.16 2.65
C ASP A 11 5.08 33.37 1.47
N ASP A 12 6.36 33.57 1.13
CA ASP A 12 7.11 32.75 0.19
C ASP A 12 7.29 31.37 0.85
N GLY A 13 6.14 30.68 0.93
CA GLY A 13 5.73 29.88 2.07
C GLY A 13 6.45 28.55 2.06
N MET A 14 7.66 28.56 2.61
CA MET A 14 8.47 27.38 2.78
C MET A 14 7.67 26.37 3.60
N ARG A 15 7.16 25.32 2.94
CA ARG A 15 6.28 24.34 3.58
C ARG A 15 7.13 23.52 4.53
N VAL A 16 6.85 23.64 5.82
CA VAL A 16 7.54 22.86 6.85
C VAL A 16 6.79 21.57 7.09
N ILE A 17 7.47 20.43 6.96
CA ILE A 17 6.93 19.09 7.22
C ILE A 17 7.65 18.50 8.43
N GLN A 18 6.90 17.89 9.34
CA GLN A 18 7.49 17.16 10.46
C GLN A 18 8.03 15.82 9.94
N GLY A 19 9.32 15.59 10.16
CA GLY A 19 10.00 14.40 9.66
C GLY A 19 9.47 13.12 10.31
N GLU A 20 8.94 13.20 11.53
CA GLU A 20 8.34 12.08 12.24
C GLU A 20 7.11 11.51 11.51
N ASP A 21 6.32 12.39 10.88
CA ASP A 21 5.14 11.98 10.10
C ASP A 21 5.54 11.20 8.85
N LEU A 22 6.72 11.49 8.29
CA LEU A 22 7.24 10.82 7.10
C LEU A 22 7.75 9.41 7.42
N LEU A 23 8.18 9.12 8.66
CA LEU A 23 8.84 7.86 9.01
C LEU A 23 7.88 6.68 9.23
N ALA A 24 6.57 6.95 9.33
CA ALA A 24 5.56 5.94 9.62
C ALA A 24 5.24 5.02 8.43
N GLY A 25 4.66 3.85 8.71
CA GLY A 25 4.15 2.92 7.69
C GLY A 25 5.18 1.91 7.14
N SER A 26 4.77 1.18 6.12
CA SER A 26 5.63 0.25 5.37
C SER A 26 6.69 0.99 4.52
N ASP A 27 7.73 0.29 4.06
CA ASP A 27 8.80 0.92 3.24
C ASP A 27 8.25 1.54 1.95
N HIS A 28 7.24 0.91 1.35
CA HIS A 28 6.54 1.44 0.18
C HIS A 28 5.77 2.73 0.52
N GLU A 29 4.94 2.70 1.57
CA GLU A 29 4.15 3.86 2.00
C GLU A 29 5.06 5.03 2.41
N PHE A 30 6.17 4.74 3.10
CA PHE A 30 7.20 5.70 3.45
C PHE A 30 7.73 6.43 2.21
N LEU A 31 8.16 5.71 1.16
CA LEU A 31 8.72 6.33 -0.05
C LEU A 31 7.68 7.14 -0.82
N VAL A 32 6.46 6.60 -0.98
CA VAL A 32 5.39 7.33 -1.66
C VAL A 32 5.07 8.62 -0.90
N THR A 33 4.99 8.56 0.42
CA THR A 33 4.71 9.72 1.27
C THR A 33 5.85 10.74 1.19
N LEU A 34 7.11 10.30 1.24
CA LEU A 34 8.28 11.17 1.11
C LEU A 34 8.27 11.94 -0.22
N TYR A 35 8.10 11.24 -1.35
CA TYR A 35 8.11 11.88 -2.67
C TYR A 35 6.92 12.82 -2.88
N THR A 36 5.72 12.40 -2.49
CA THR A 36 4.52 13.22 -2.68
C THR A 36 4.48 14.42 -1.74
N SER A 37 5.04 14.30 -0.53
CA SER A 37 5.03 15.38 0.46
C SER A 37 6.18 16.36 0.26
N VAL A 38 7.39 15.87 -0.06
CA VAL A 38 8.60 16.71 -0.17
C VAL A 38 8.86 17.19 -1.59
N LEU A 39 8.63 16.35 -2.60
CA LEU A 39 8.90 16.67 -4.00
C LEU A 39 7.63 16.98 -4.81
N ASN A 40 6.44 16.80 -4.21
CA ASN A 40 5.14 17.02 -4.85
C ASN A 40 4.97 16.25 -6.18
N ARG A 41 5.57 15.05 -6.25
CA ARG A 41 5.47 14.15 -7.41
C ARG A 41 5.47 12.68 -6.99
N TRP A 42 5.13 11.81 -7.92
CA TRP A 42 5.29 10.37 -7.73
C TRP A 42 6.76 9.98 -7.89
N PRO A 43 7.25 8.98 -7.13
CA PRO A 43 8.59 8.46 -7.31
C PRO A 43 8.75 7.83 -8.70
N ASP A 44 9.84 8.17 -9.38
CA ASP A 44 10.22 7.48 -10.61
C ASP A 44 10.73 6.09 -10.27
N GLU A 45 10.62 5.17 -11.23
CA GLU A 45 11.03 3.78 -11.08
C GLU A 45 12.49 3.62 -10.61
N GLU A 46 13.40 4.47 -11.11
CA GLU A 46 14.82 4.45 -10.73
C GLU A 46 15.04 4.94 -9.29
N GLY A 47 14.45 6.10 -8.94
CA GLY A 47 14.54 6.66 -7.59
C GLY A 47 13.88 5.77 -6.55
N TYR A 48 12.72 5.21 -6.87
CA TYR A 48 12.01 4.25 -6.02
C TYR A 48 12.88 3.05 -5.68
N ARG A 49 13.49 2.39 -6.69
CA ARG A 49 14.37 1.24 -6.44
C ARG A 49 15.63 1.62 -5.67
N HIS A 50 16.21 2.78 -5.96
CA HIS A 50 17.41 3.26 -5.26
C HIS A 50 17.16 3.39 -3.76
N TYR A 51 16.10 4.09 -3.36
CA TYR A 51 15.80 4.30 -1.96
C TYR A 51 15.17 3.07 -1.29
N LEU A 52 14.37 2.27 -2.01
CA LEU A 52 13.80 1.03 -1.47
C LEU A 52 14.90 0.05 -1.06
N GLY A 53 15.90 -0.14 -1.93
CA GLY A 53 17.03 -1.03 -1.62
C GLY A 53 17.89 -0.56 -0.42
N ARG A 54 17.83 0.71 -0.06
CA ARG A 54 18.54 1.26 1.12
C ARG A 54 17.76 1.07 2.42
N ILE A 55 16.43 1.11 2.38
CA ILE A 55 15.57 1.01 3.57
C ILE A 55 15.03 -0.39 3.82
N GLU A 56 15.02 -1.27 2.81
CA GLU A 56 14.45 -2.61 2.90
C GLU A 56 15.11 -3.42 4.03
N GLY A 57 14.35 -3.69 5.08
CA GLY A 57 14.83 -4.40 6.28
C GLY A 57 15.70 -3.56 7.22
N ASN A 58 15.89 -2.27 6.96
CA ASN A 58 16.66 -1.35 7.79
C ASN A 58 15.92 -0.03 8.04
N ALA A 59 15.00 -0.04 9.00
CA ALA A 59 14.21 1.14 9.36
C ALA A 59 15.06 2.34 9.85
N ALA A 60 16.30 2.12 10.29
CA ALA A 60 17.19 3.20 10.75
C ALA A 60 17.66 4.10 9.59
N GLU A 61 17.72 3.58 8.36
CA GLU A 61 18.14 4.33 7.16
C GLU A 61 17.07 5.31 6.67
N ARG A 62 15.80 5.13 7.07
CA ARG A 62 14.69 5.99 6.63
C ARG A 62 14.93 7.46 6.95
N ARG A 63 15.49 7.76 8.12
CA ARG A 63 15.81 9.15 8.51
C ARG A 63 16.85 9.78 7.58
N ALA A 64 17.94 9.07 7.30
CA ALA A 64 18.98 9.54 6.40
C ALA A 64 18.45 9.80 4.99
N VAL A 65 17.54 8.94 4.50
CA VAL A 65 16.87 9.12 3.21
C VAL A 65 15.99 10.37 3.19
N VAL A 66 15.23 10.64 4.26
CA VAL A 66 14.44 11.87 4.38
C VAL A 66 15.32 13.11 4.33
N GLU A 67 16.43 13.14 5.08
CA GLU A 67 17.38 14.25 5.10
C GLU A 67 18.04 14.48 3.73
N GLU A 68 18.43 13.41 3.05
CA GLU A 68 19.02 13.46 1.71
C GLU A 68 18.03 14.02 0.67
N VAL A 69 16.78 13.53 0.67
CA VAL A 69 15.74 14.04 -0.25
C VAL A 69 15.37 15.48 0.09
N ALA A 70 15.27 15.85 1.37
CA ALA A 70 14.95 17.20 1.80
C ALA A 70 16.05 18.23 1.45
N THR A 71 17.32 17.80 1.38
CA THR A 71 18.46 18.67 1.02
C THR A 71 18.76 18.70 -0.49
N SER A 72 18.05 17.88 -1.26
CA SER A 72 18.18 17.85 -2.73
C SER A 72 17.85 19.21 -3.36
N GLU A 73 18.39 19.45 -4.56
CA GLU A 73 18.01 20.64 -5.35
C GLU A 73 16.52 20.64 -5.69
N GLU A 74 15.94 19.45 -5.82
CA GLU A 74 14.55 19.29 -6.20
C GLU A 74 13.62 19.76 -5.07
N ALA A 75 13.85 19.32 -3.82
CA ALA A 75 13.10 19.81 -2.66
C ALA A 75 13.24 21.33 -2.48
N ARG A 76 14.44 21.87 -2.75
CA ARG A 76 14.69 23.32 -2.74
C ARG A 76 13.89 24.08 -3.79
N ARG A 77 13.70 23.51 -4.99
CA ARG A 77 12.83 24.10 -6.03
C ARG A 77 11.36 24.08 -5.63
N VAL A 78 10.91 23.08 -4.88
CA VAL A 78 9.53 22.98 -4.36
C VAL A 78 9.31 23.89 -3.15
N GLY A 79 10.38 24.27 -2.44
CA GLY A 79 10.31 25.14 -1.27
C GLY A 79 9.83 24.39 -0.02
N VAL A 80 10.20 23.11 0.12
CA VAL A 80 9.85 22.31 1.32
C VAL A 80 11.05 22.25 2.26
N SER A 81 10.80 22.30 3.57
CA SER A 81 11.79 22.04 4.61
C SER A 81 11.27 20.98 5.57
N VAL A 82 12.06 19.94 5.81
CA VAL A 82 11.74 18.91 6.80
C VAL A 82 12.41 19.27 8.12
N ARG A 83 11.68 19.14 9.24
CA ARG A 83 12.23 19.32 10.59
C ARG A 83 12.00 18.07 11.41
N PHE A 84 13.00 17.68 12.19
CA PHE A 84 12.87 16.69 13.25
C PHE A 84 12.93 17.41 14.60
N GLY A 85 12.18 16.93 15.59
CA GLY A 85 11.96 17.59 16.88
C GLY A 85 13.22 17.91 17.70
N ASP A 86 14.38 17.39 17.33
CA ASP A 86 15.65 17.53 18.04
C ASP A 86 16.73 18.39 17.32
N ASP A 87 16.48 18.90 16.11
CA ASP A 87 17.52 19.59 15.33
C ASP A 87 17.61 21.12 15.62
N PRO A 88 18.79 21.66 16.01
CA PRO A 88 19.01 23.10 15.99
C PRO A 88 18.98 23.61 14.54
N PRO A 89 18.54 24.86 14.29
CA PRO A 89 18.41 25.38 12.93
C PRO A 89 19.79 25.42 12.24
N LEU A 90 20.05 24.45 11.36
CA LEU A 90 21.23 24.42 10.51
C LEU A 90 21.14 25.58 9.52
N GLY A 91 22.09 26.52 9.62
CA GLY A 91 22.29 27.57 8.63
C GLY A 91 22.62 26.99 7.24
N PRO A 92 22.56 27.81 6.17
CA PRO A 92 22.75 27.35 4.80
C PRO A 92 24.13 26.72 4.61
N ALA A 93 24.16 25.43 4.25
CA ALA A 93 25.38 24.71 3.91
C ALA A 93 25.94 25.14 2.52
N PRO A 94 27.27 25.14 2.32
CA PRO A 94 27.93 25.68 1.13
C PRO A 94 27.72 24.80 -0.12
N ALA A 95 27.63 25.48 -1.27
CA ALA A 95 27.41 24.89 -2.59
C ALA A 95 28.59 24.01 -3.06
N VAL A 96 28.27 22.81 -3.56
CA VAL A 96 29.19 21.93 -4.28
C VAL A 96 28.83 21.97 -5.76
N GLU A 97 29.76 22.38 -6.63
CA GLU A 97 29.60 22.50 -8.10
C GLU A 97 29.72 21.15 -8.82
N PRO A 98 29.00 20.94 -9.95
CA PRO A 98 29.14 19.76 -10.82
C PRO A 98 30.15 19.98 -11.97
N PRO A 99 30.87 18.93 -12.46
CA PRO A 99 31.76 19.05 -13.62
C PRO A 99 31.09 18.70 -14.97
N PRO A 100 31.47 19.34 -16.11
CA PRO A 100 30.86 19.14 -17.42
C PRO A 100 31.62 18.18 -18.35
N ALA A 101 30.91 17.65 -19.34
CA ALA A 101 31.36 16.76 -20.42
C ALA A 101 31.38 17.45 -21.80
N ALA A 102 32.31 17.06 -22.69
CA ALA A 102 32.25 17.07 -24.18
C ALA A 102 33.54 16.38 -24.70
N VAL A 103 33.65 15.69 -25.86
CA VAL A 103 33.38 16.06 -27.27
C VAL A 103 33.46 14.83 -28.23
N SER A 104 32.91 14.98 -29.45
CA SER A 104 32.72 14.02 -30.59
C SER A 104 33.88 13.89 -31.62
N ALA A 105 33.91 12.85 -32.49
CA ALA A 105 34.42 12.86 -33.90
C ALA A 105 34.22 11.55 -34.74
N GLU A 106 34.21 11.71 -36.09
CA GLU A 106 33.84 10.83 -37.25
C GLU A 106 34.97 9.92 -37.89
N ALA A 107 34.61 9.23 -39.00
CA ALA A 107 35.10 8.00 -39.68
C ALA A 107 36.39 8.02 -40.57
N VAL A 108 37.01 6.83 -40.72
CA VAL A 108 38.12 6.47 -41.66
C VAL A 108 37.98 5.02 -42.19
N SER A 109 38.31 4.79 -43.49
CA SER A 109 38.29 3.49 -44.20
C SER A 109 39.41 2.50 -43.79
N PRO A 110 39.19 1.16 -43.78
CA PRO A 110 40.06 0.23 -43.07
C PRO A 110 41.23 -0.33 -43.90
N THR A 111 42.42 -0.19 -43.34
CA THR A 111 43.69 -0.88 -43.64
C THR A 111 43.59 -2.36 -43.24
N PRO A 112 44.32 -3.32 -43.87
CA PRO A 112 44.35 -4.71 -43.40
C PRO A 112 44.70 -4.76 -41.91
N PRO A 113 43.96 -5.54 -41.10
CA PRO A 113 44.01 -5.41 -39.65
C PRO A 113 45.37 -5.88 -39.16
N VAL A 114 46.19 -4.92 -38.73
CA VAL A 114 47.33 -5.20 -37.88
C VAL A 114 46.79 -5.96 -36.66
N PRO A 115 47.34 -7.14 -36.32
CA PRO A 115 46.85 -7.90 -35.19
C PRO A 115 46.96 -7.02 -33.93
N PRO A 116 45.87 -6.87 -33.16
CA PRO A 116 45.88 -6.02 -31.99
C PRO A 116 46.96 -6.49 -31.00
N PRO A 117 47.64 -5.58 -30.30
CA PRO A 117 48.59 -5.96 -29.26
C PRO A 117 47.88 -6.86 -28.25
N ALA A 118 48.59 -7.87 -27.72
CA ALA A 118 47.99 -9.00 -27.02
C ALA A 118 47.03 -8.63 -25.86
N GLY A 119 47.23 -7.47 -25.21
CA GLY A 119 46.32 -6.95 -24.18
C GLY A 119 44.96 -6.51 -24.74
N LEU A 120 44.94 -5.80 -25.88
CA LEU A 120 43.70 -5.30 -26.50
C LEU A 120 42.85 -6.45 -27.07
N ALA A 121 43.50 -7.51 -27.58
CA ALA A 121 42.81 -8.71 -28.03
C ALA A 121 42.08 -9.43 -26.87
N GLN A 122 42.69 -9.45 -25.68
CA GLN A 122 42.12 -10.05 -24.48
C GLN A 122 40.94 -9.24 -23.93
N GLU A 123 41.05 -7.91 -23.97
CA GLU A 123 40.00 -7.00 -23.51
C GLU A 123 38.78 -7.02 -24.44
N ILE A 124 39.00 -7.07 -25.76
CA ILE A 124 37.93 -7.27 -26.76
C ILE A 124 37.26 -8.63 -26.58
N ALA A 125 38.01 -9.68 -26.23
CA ALA A 125 37.43 -10.99 -25.93
C ALA A 125 36.65 -11.00 -24.60
N ALA A 126 37.07 -10.22 -23.59
CA ALA A 126 36.33 -10.05 -22.35
C ALA A 126 35.00 -9.32 -22.58
N LEU A 127 35.02 -8.20 -23.30
CA LEU A 127 33.82 -7.42 -23.65
C LEU A 127 32.83 -8.23 -24.49
N ARG A 128 33.31 -9.08 -25.41
CA ARG A 128 32.42 -9.96 -26.19
C ARG A 128 31.72 -10.99 -25.30
N ARG A 129 32.42 -11.57 -24.33
CA ARG A 129 31.81 -12.50 -23.36
C ARG A 129 30.78 -11.80 -22.48
N GLU A 130 31.04 -10.57 -22.06
CA GLU A 130 30.09 -9.78 -21.27
C GLU A 130 28.84 -9.39 -22.07
N MET A 131 29.01 -9.01 -23.35
CA MET A 131 27.88 -8.77 -24.25
C MET A 131 27.06 -10.03 -24.55
N ASP A 132 27.70 -11.19 -24.67
CA ASP A 132 27.00 -12.46 -24.87
C ASP A 132 26.22 -12.86 -23.61
N LEU A 133 26.76 -12.60 -22.40
CA LEU A 133 26.02 -12.77 -21.14
C LEU A 133 24.80 -11.85 -21.04
N LEU A 134 24.94 -10.58 -21.45
CA LEU A 134 23.83 -9.63 -21.47
C LEU A 134 22.74 -10.02 -22.48
N ARG A 135 23.12 -10.59 -23.63
CA ARG A 135 22.18 -11.12 -24.63
C ARG A 135 21.42 -12.33 -24.13
N VAL A 136 22.09 -13.23 -23.40
CA VAL A 136 21.42 -14.37 -22.77
C VAL A 136 20.49 -13.90 -21.65
N ALA A 137 20.91 -12.96 -20.81
CA ALA A 137 20.06 -12.41 -19.75
C ALA A 137 18.82 -11.68 -20.29
N THR A 138 18.95 -10.93 -21.39
CA THR A 138 17.80 -10.31 -22.07
C THR A 138 16.89 -11.34 -22.72
N ALA A 139 17.44 -12.38 -23.37
CA ALA A 139 16.66 -13.49 -23.91
C ALA A 139 15.86 -14.23 -22.82
N THR A 140 16.48 -14.47 -21.65
CA THR A 140 15.81 -15.07 -20.48
C THR A 140 14.73 -14.14 -19.92
N ALA A 141 14.98 -12.83 -19.79
CA ALA A 141 13.98 -11.87 -19.33
C ALA A 141 12.79 -11.74 -20.30
N THR A 142 13.02 -11.82 -21.62
CA THR A 142 11.93 -11.89 -22.61
C THR A 142 11.18 -13.22 -22.57
N SER A 143 11.84 -14.33 -22.26
CA SER A 143 11.19 -15.63 -22.12
C SER A 143 10.33 -15.70 -20.86
N ILE A 144 10.80 -15.12 -19.73
CA ILE A 144 10.00 -14.98 -18.50
C ILE A 144 8.82 -14.03 -18.71
N ARG A 145 9.01 -12.94 -19.46
CA ARG A 145 7.94 -12.02 -19.86
C ARG A 145 6.94 -12.67 -20.84
N ALA A 146 7.37 -13.64 -21.65
CA ALA A 146 6.51 -14.41 -22.55
C ALA A 146 5.74 -15.54 -21.84
N GLU A 147 6.27 -16.11 -20.76
CA GLU A 147 5.56 -17.06 -19.89
C GLU A 147 4.56 -16.36 -18.96
N ALA A 148 4.81 -15.09 -18.61
CA ALA A 148 3.86 -14.25 -17.91
C ALA A 148 2.87 -13.59 -18.89
N ALA A 149 1.98 -14.37 -19.51
CA ALA A 149 0.81 -13.83 -20.20
C ALA A 149 -0.24 -13.35 -19.16
N PRO A 150 -0.53 -12.04 -19.05
CA PRO A 150 -1.49 -11.52 -18.08
C PRO A 150 -2.96 -11.85 -18.42
N GLU A 151 -3.25 -12.22 -19.66
CA GLU A 151 -4.62 -12.34 -20.19
C GLU A 151 -5.44 -13.46 -19.53
N GLY A 152 -4.82 -14.55 -19.07
CA GLY A 152 -5.53 -15.64 -18.38
C GLY A 152 -5.47 -15.58 -16.85
N ARG A 153 -4.71 -14.65 -16.25
CA ARG A 153 -4.62 -14.54 -14.77
C ARG A 153 -5.77 -13.72 -14.22
N LEU A 154 -6.14 -12.64 -14.90
CA LEU A 154 -7.30 -11.82 -14.52
C LEU A 154 -8.59 -12.65 -14.65
N GLU A 155 -8.80 -13.34 -15.77
CA GLU A 155 -9.95 -14.22 -15.96
C GLU A 155 -10.04 -15.32 -14.90
N ARG A 156 -8.90 -15.93 -14.49
CA ARG A 156 -8.87 -16.91 -13.40
C ARG A 156 -9.20 -16.31 -12.04
N VAL A 157 -8.75 -15.09 -11.77
CA VAL A 157 -9.06 -14.38 -10.52
C VAL A 157 -10.53 -13.97 -10.50
N GLU A 158 -11.07 -13.46 -11.60
CA GLU A 158 -12.49 -13.13 -11.73
C GLU A 158 -13.37 -14.37 -11.59
N ALA A 159 -13.02 -15.49 -12.23
CA ALA A 159 -13.72 -16.75 -12.07
C ALA A 159 -13.65 -17.26 -10.62
N ALA A 160 -12.50 -17.13 -9.95
CA ALA A 160 -12.35 -17.49 -8.55
C ALA A 160 -13.17 -16.58 -7.62
N LEU A 161 -13.26 -15.28 -7.92
CA LEU A 161 -14.08 -14.32 -7.17
C LEU A 161 -15.58 -14.61 -7.34
N GLU A 162 -16.04 -14.91 -8.56
CA GLU A 162 -17.43 -15.30 -8.80
C GLU A 162 -17.79 -16.63 -8.11
N ALA A 163 -16.88 -17.61 -8.14
CA ALA A 163 -17.06 -18.86 -7.39
C ALA A 163 -17.16 -18.60 -5.88
N LEU A 164 -16.25 -17.79 -5.32
CA LEU A 164 -16.28 -17.42 -3.90
C LEU A 164 -17.55 -16.66 -3.53
N ARG A 165 -18.04 -15.78 -4.41
CA ARG A 165 -19.29 -15.05 -4.21
C ARG A 165 -20.50 -15.99 -4.16
N ALA A 166 -20.56 -16.96 -5.07
CA ALA A 166 -21.60 -17.98 -5.08
C ALA A 166 -21.59 -18.84 -3.80
N ASP A 167 -20.40 -19.21 -3.31
CA ASP A 167 -20.24 -19.95 -2.06
C ASP A 167 -20.71 -19.14 -0.85
N VAL A 168 -20.34 -17.87 -0.77
CA VAL A 168 -20.80 -16.97 0.30
C VAL A 168 -22.32 -16.80 0.27
N GLU A 169 -22.92 -16.68 -0.91
CA GLU A 169 -24.38 -16.60 -1.04
C GLU A 169 -25.08 -17.90 -0.63
N ALA A 170 -24.51 -19.06 -0.98
CA ALA A 170 -25.01 -20.35 -0.53
C ALA A 170 -24.94 -20.49 1.00
N LEU A 171 -23.81 -20.10 1.60
CA LEU A 171 -23.62 -20.10 3.05
C LEU A 171 -24.61 -19.15 3.75
N HIS A 172 -24.83 -17.96 3.19
CA HIS A 172 -25.79 -16.99 3.73
C HIS A 172 -27.22 -17.54 3.71
N ARG A 173 -27.65 -18.14 2.58
CA ARG A 173 -28.97 -18.78 2.47
C ARG A 173 -29.13 -19.93 3.45
N TYR A 174 -28.09 -20.75 3.63
CA TYR A 174 -28.08 -21.83 4.60
C TYR A 174 -28.22 -21.30 6.04
N ALA A 175 -27.41 -20.32 6.42
CA ALA A 175 -27.43 -19.72 7.75
C ALA A 175 -28.77 -19.05 8.06
N ALA A 176 -29.34 -18.29 7.11
CA ALA A 176 -30.66 -17.70 7.24
C ALA A 176 -31.75 -18.77 7.44
N GLY A 177 -31.67 -19.88 6.69
CA GLY A 177 -32.59 -21.00 6.86
C GLY A 177 -32.45 -21.70 8.22
N ALA A 178 -31.22 -21.88 8.70
CA ALA A 178 -30.96 -22.47 10.02
C ALA A 178 -31.47 -21.59 11.16
N LEU A 179 -31.19 -20.28 11.11
CA LEU A 179 -31.66 -19.31 12.10
C LEU A 179 -33.19 -19.25 12.12
N LYS A 180 -33.85 -19.26 10.95
CA LYS A 180 -35.32 -19.27 10.87
C LYS A 180 -35.92 -20.51 11.55
N ARG A 181 -35.31 -21.69 11.37
CA ARG A 181 -35.75 -22.92 12.05
C ARG A 181 -35.56 -22.83 13.56
N GLN A 182 -34.37 -22.42 14.02
CA GLN A 182 -34.09 -22.24 15.44
C GLN A 182 -35.06 -21.25 16.11
N LEU A 183 -35.37 -20.14 15.44
CA LEU A 183 -36.33 -19.16 15.93
C LEU A 183 -37.75 -19.76 15.99
N ALA A 184 -38.16 -20.53 14.98
CA ALA A 184 -39.45 -21.19 14.99
C ALA A 184 -39.57 -22.21 16.13
N ASP A 185 -38.52 -23.00 16.36
CA ASP A 185 -38.46 -23.96 17.46
C ASP A 185 -38.54 -23.26 18.83
N TYR A 186 -37.74 -22.20 19.02
CA TYR A 186 -37.78 -21.39 20.24
C TYR A 186 -39.15 -20.76 20.52
N VAL A 187 -39.80 -20.21 19.49
CA VAL A 187 -41.15 -19.64 19.61
C VAL A 187 -42.17 -20.73 19.96
N ASN A 188 -42.08 -21.91 19.36
CA ASN A 188 -42.94 -23.04 19.68
C ASN A 188 -42.76 -23.51 21.13
N ASP A 189 -41.52 -23.61 21.60
CA ASP A 189 -41.21 -23.99 22.99
C ASP A 189 -41.78 -22.96 23.97
N LEU A 190 -41.59 -21.66 23.70
CA LEU A 190 -42.14 -20.58 24.52
C LEU A 190 -43.67 -20.63 24.59
N LEU A 191 -44.33 -20.83 23.44
CA LEU A 191 -45.79 -20.97 23.38
C LEU A 191 -46.28 -22.22 24.11
N SER A 192 -45.52 -23.32 24.09
CA SER A 192 -45.82 -24.54 24.82
C SER A 192 -45.78 -24.30 26.34
N VAL A 193 -44.75 -23.61 26.84
CA VAL A 193 -44.62 -23.25 28.26
C VAL A 193 -45.76 -22.35 28.71
N GLU A 194 -46.07 -21.29 27.95
CA GLU A 194 -47.17 -20.38 28.27
C GLU A 194 -48.53 -21.09 28.26
N ARG A 195 -48.76 -22.00 27.31
CA ARG A 195 -49.97 -22.82 27.29
C ARG A 195 -50.08 -23.67 28.56
N ALA A 196 -49.01 -24.35 28.97
CA ALA A 196 -49.00 -25.14 30.19
C ALA A 196 -49.25 -24.29 31.45
N HIS A 197 -48.70 -23.07 31.50
CA HIS A 197 -48.97 -22.11 32.58
C HIS A 197 -50.45 -21.70 32.64
N LEU A 198 -51.06 -21.38 31.49
CA LEU A 198 -52.48 -21.02 31.41
C LEU A 198 -53.38 -22.18 31.82
N GLU A 199 -53.10 -23.41 31.36
CA GLU A 199 -53.82 -24.62 31.77
C GLU A 199 -53.75 -24.84 33.29
N ASN A 200 -52.57 -24.68 33.88
CA ASN A 200 -52.40 -24.79 35.33
C ASN A 200 -53.19 -23.71 36.09
N ARG A 201 -53.18 -22.46 35.62
CA ARG A 201 -53.98 -21.38 36.21
C ARG A 201 -55.47 -21.66 36.11
N LEU A 202 -55.94 -22.17 34.97
CA LEU A 202 -57.35 -22.54 34.77
C LEU A 202 -57.76 -23.64 35.75
N ARG A 203 -56.97 -24.70 35.89
CA ARG A 203 -57.20 -25.78 36.86
C ARG A 203 -57.26 -25.27 38.31
N LEU A 204 -56.40 -24.33 38.68
CA LEU A 204 -56.44 -23.71 40.01
C LEU A 204 -57.71 -22.91 40.25
N VAL A 205 -58.19 -22.18 39.24
CA VAL A 205 -59.46 -21.44 39.32
C VAL A 205 -60.65 -22.40 39.42
N GLU A 206 -60.71 -23.44 38.59
CA GLU A 206 -61.75 -24.49 38.68
C GLU A 206 -61.79 -25.13 40.06
N LYS A 207 -60.62 -25.52 40.60
CA LYS A 207 -60.53 -26.11 41.93
C LYS A 207 -61.10 -25.19 43.02
N ARG A 208 -60.78 -23.88 42.97
CA ARG A 208 -61.32 -22.90 43.93
C ARG A 208 -62.83 -22.76 43.83
N LEU A 209 -63.38 -22.70 42.60
CA LEU A 209 -64.82 -22.61 42.39
C LEU A 209 -65.58 -23.83 42.94
N LEU A 210 -64.99 -25.03 42.79
CA LEU A 210 -65.56 -26.26 43.37
C LEU A 210 -65.50 -26.27 44.90
N GLU A 211 -64.41 -25.76 45.49
CA GLU A 211 -64.25 -25.64 46.95
C GLU A 211 -65.25 -24.62 47.54
N ASP A 212 -65.40 -23.45 46.91
CA ASP A 212 -66.34 -22.40 47.35
C ASP A 212 -67.80 -22.84 47.19
N GLY A 213 -68.14 -23.52 46.10
CA GLY A 213 -69.49 -24.06 45.88
C GLY A 213 -69.92 -25.10 46.92
N ASN A 214 -68.97 -25.88 47.44
CA ASN A 214 -69.23 -26.87 48.48
C ASN A 214 -69.37 -26.24 49.89
N GLN A 215 -68.79 -25.06 50.12
CA GLN A 215 -68.95 -24.32 51.37
C GLN A 215 -70.32 -23.64 51.48
N GLY A 216 -70.91 -23.19 50.37
CA GLY A 216 -72.22 -22.53 50.37
C GLY A 216 -73.43 -23.47 50.56
N ALA A 217 -73.23 -24.79 50.51
CA ALA A 217 -74.30 -25.79 50.64
C ALA A 217 -74.41 -26.42 52.05
N ARG A 218 -73.55 -26.01 53.01
CA ARG A 218 -73.59 -26.44 54.41
C ARG A 218 -74.20 -25.37 55.30
#